data_AF-A0A5K3FMT7-F1
#
_entry.id   AF-A0A5K3FMT7-F1
#
_cell.length_a   1.000
_cell.length_b   1.000
_cell.length_c   1.000
_cell.angle_alpha   90.00
_cell.angle_beta   90.00
_cell.angle_gamma   90.00
#
_symmetry.space_group_name_H-M   'P 1'
#
loop_
_entity.id
_entity.type
_entity.pdbx_description
1 polymer ?
#
loop_
_entity_poly.entity_id
_entity_poly.type
_entity_poly.pdbx_seq_one_letter_code
_entity_poly.pdbx_strand_id
1 'polypeptide(L)'
;MRVLELYSGIGGMHAALSRSGLAFEIVRALDINDLANRVYNKAFNCSLASNKSIDSLSINECLLFEADLWTLSPPCQPFTRMGKQKQGMDTRSSSLRTIIDLIRRIKPPAILLENVKGFEGSDAWRSLIETLVCCDYDIRVNIVQFSILVLTLSSNIF
;
A
#
# COMPACT_ATOMS: atom_id res chain seq x y z
N MET A 1 -17.97 -4.86 0.18
CA MET A 1 -16.95 -3.97 -0.39
C MET A 1 -15.88 -4.80 -1.08
N ARG A 2 -15.64 -4.57 -2.36
CA ARG A 2 -14.62 -5.25 -3.17
C ARG A 2 -13.29 -4.52 -3.06
N VAL A 3 -12.22 -5.22 -2.72
CA VAL A 3 -10.93 -4.61 -2.36
C VAL A 3 -9.82 -5.09 -3.28
N LEU A 4 -9.13 -4.15 -3.92
CA LEU A 4 -7.89 -4.37 -4.63
C LEU A 4 -6.72 -4.02 -3.71
N GLU A 5 -5.93 -5.02 -3.33
CA GLU A 5 -4.80 -4.85 -2.40
C GLU A 5 -3.48 -4.77 -3.19
N LEU A 6 -2.93 -3.55 -3.31
CA LEU A 6 -1.69 -3.27 -4.02
C LEU A 6 -0.53 -3.20 -3.03
N TYR A 7 0.61 -3.78 -3.39
CA TYR A 7 1.75 -3.98 -2.49
C TYR A 7 1.35 -4.87 -1.30
N SER A 8 0.68 -5.98 -1.60
CA SER A 8 -0.01 -6.79 -0.57
C SER A 8 0.92 -7.43 0.45
N GLY A 9 2.19 -7.64 0.11
CA GLY A 9 3.13 -8.35 0.96
C GLY A 9 2.54 -9.69 1.43
N ILE A 10 2.58 -9.92 2.74
CA ILE A 10 2.01 -11.13 3.38
C ILE A 10 0.54 -10.96 3.78
N GLY A 11 -0.11 -9.84 3.42
CA GLY A 11 -1.53 -9.57 3.64
C GLY A 11 -1.83 -8.88 4.96
N GLY A 12 -1.02 -7.89 5.33
CA GLY A 12 -1.28 -7.06 6.51
C GLY A 12 -2.62 -6.32 6.41
N MET A 13 -2.97 -5.81 5.22
CA MET A 13 -4.23 -5.10 5.03
C MET A 13 -5.42 -6.06 5.00
N HIS A 14 -5.30 -7.21 4.35
CA HIS A 14 -6.31 -8.27 4.46
C HIS A 14 -6.56 -8.64 5.93
N ALA A 15 -5.50 -8.88 6.71
CA ALA A 15 -5.65 -9.19 8.14
C ALA A 15 -6.35 -8.06 8.92
N ALA A 16 -6.03 -6.79 8.62
CA ALA A 16 -6.68 -5.64 9.24
C ALA A 16 -8.17 -5.56 8.88
N LEU A 17 -8.52 -5.76 7.61
CA LEU A 17 -9.90 -5.80 7.14
C LEU A 17 -10.69 -6.94 7.80
N SER A 18 -10.12 -8.15 7.89
CA SER A 18 -10.72 -9.29 8.60
C SER A 18 -11.02 -8.98 10.08
N ARG A 19 -10.18 -8.16 10.73
CA ARG A 19 -10.36 -7.76 12.13
C ARG A 19 -11.30 -6.56 12.31
N SER A 20 -11.60 -5.82 11.25
CA SER A 20 -12.45 -4.62 11.30
C SER A 20 -13.94 -4.93 11.50
N GLY A 21 -14.37 -6.16 11.18
CA GLY A 21 -15.79 -6.54 11.17
C GLY A 21 -16.58 -6.03 9.96
N LEU A 22 -15.93 -5.34 9.01
CA LEU A 22 -16.55 -4.91 7.77
C LEU A 22 -16.80 -6.11 6.84
N ALA A 23 -17.89 -6.07 6.06
CA ALA A 23 -18.13 -7.04 5.00
C ALA A 23 -17.32 -6.67 3.75
N PHE A 24 -16.30 -7.47 3.42
CA PHE A 24 -15.44 -7.23 2.27
C PHE A 24 -15.08 -8.53 1.53
N GLU A 25 -14.57 -8.37 0.32
CA GLU A 25 -13.99 -9.41 -0.52
C GLU A 25 -12.70 -8.87 -1.13
N ILE A 26 -11.57 -9.56 -0.97
CA ILE A 26 -10.36 -9.23 -1.73
C ILE A 26 -10.53 -9.79 -3.15
N VAL A 27 -10.61 -8.91 -4.15
CA VAL A 27 -10.76 -9.33 -5.56
C VAL A 27 -9.42 -9.71 -6.18
N ARG A 28 -8.35 -9.07 -5.70
CA ARG A 28 -6.97 -9.34 -6.10
C ARG A 28 -5.99 -8.74 -5.10
N ALA A 29 -4.88 -9.45 -4.86
CA ALA A 29 -3.74 -8.97 -4.11
C ALA A 29 -2.48 -9.02 -5.01
N LEU A 30 -1.76 -7.91 -5.14
CA LEU A 30 -0.65 -7.76 -6.08
C LEU A 30 0.64 -7.40 -5.34
N ASP A 31 1.65 -8.25 -5.49
CA ASP A 31 3.01 -8.00 -5.03
C ASP A 31 4.00 -8.66 -5.98
N ILE A 32 5.20 -8.10 -6.15
CA ILE A 32 6.27 -8.69 -6.97
C ILE A 32 6.97 -9.85 -6.28
N ASN A 33 6.81 -10.01 -4.97
CA ASN A 33 7.52 -11.00 -4.17
C ASN A 33 6.75 -12.32 -4.10
N ASP A 34 7.22 -13.32 -4.85
CA ASP A 34 6.63 -14.67 -4.86
C ASP A 34 6.56 -15.34 -3.49
N LEU A 35 7.56 -15.09 -2.62
CA LEU A 35 7.54 -15.66 -1.27
C LEU A 35 6.42 -15.02 -0.45
N ALA A 36 6.27 -13.70 -0.52
CA ALA A 36 5.19 -12.99 0.15
C ALA A 36 3.82 -13.47 -0.35
N ASN A 37 3.65 -13.61 -1.66
CA ASN A 37 2.43 -14.14 -2.29
C ASN A 37 2.10 -15.57 -1.80
N ARG A 38 3.09 -16.46 -1.68
CA ARG A 38 2.89 -17.81 -1.12
C ARG A 38 2.45 -17.77 0.33
N VAL A 39 3.06 -16.91 1.15
CA VAL A 39 2.68 -16.74 2.56
C VAL A 39 1.26 -16.21 2.66
N TYR A 40 0.92 -15.16 1.90
CA TYR A 40 -0.42 -14.59 1.82
C TYR A 40 -1.46 -15.68 1.50
N ASN A 41 -1.29 -16.38 0.37
CA ASN A 41 -2.25 -17.36 -0.10
C ASN A 41 -2.44 -18.51 0.89
N LYS A 42 -1.36 -18.93 1.56
CA LYS A 42 -1.45 -19.93 2.63
C LYS A 42 -2.14 -19.40 3.88
N ALA A 43 -1.87 -18.16 4.29
CA ALA A 43 -2.43 -17.56 5.50
C ALA A 43 -3.95 -17.37 5.40
N PHE A 44 -4.46 -17.03 4.22
CA PHE A 44 -5.89 -16.80 3.99
C PHE A 44 -6.59 -17.93 3.24
N ASN A 45 -5.92 -19.08 3.07
CA ASN A 45 -6.42 -20.25 2.33
C ASN A 45 -7.08 -19.88 0.98
N CYS A 46 -6.37 -19.09 0.18
CA CYS A 46 -6.87 -18.51 -1.07
C CYS A 46 -5.85 -18.57 -2.22
N SER A 47 -6.24 -18.11 -3.40
CA SER A 47 -5.38 -17.96 -4.59
C SER A 47 -5.43 -16.54 -5.18
N LEU A 48 -5.57 -15.55 -4.29
CA LEU A 48 -5.81 -14.16 -4.65
C LEU A 48 -4.53 -13.35 -4.82
N ALA A 49 -3.46 -13.68 -4.09
CA ALA A 49 -2.16 -13.02 -4.24
C ALA A 49 -1.38 -13.58 -5.42
N SER A 50 -0.84 -12.70 -6.26
CA SER A 50 -0.11 -13.09 -7.48
C SER A 50 1.06 -12.16 -7.78
N ASN A 51 2.09 -12.72 -8.43
CA ASN A 51 3.24 -11.94 -8.90
C ASN A 51 2.82 -10.95 -9.99
N LYS A 52 2.85 -9.66 -9.65
CA LYS A 52 2.58 -8.60 -10.62
C LYS A 52 3.39 -7.37 -10.26
N SER A 53 4.13 -6.85 -11.23
CA SER A 53 4.72 -5.52 -11.11
C SER A 53 3.62 -4.46 -11.24
N ILE A 54 3.59 -3.54 -10.28
CA ILE A 54 2.69 -2.39 -10.32
C ILE A 54 3.01 -1.48 -11.51
N ASP A 55 4.29 -1.39 -11.94
CA ASP A 55 4.67 -0.61 -13.12
C ASP A 55 4.06 -1.15 -14.44
N SER A 56 3.64 -2.42 -14.47
CA SER A 56 3.00 -3.05 -15.64
C SER A 56 1.49 -3.22 -15.49
N LEU A 57 0.89 -2.60 -14.47
CA LEU A 57 -0.55 -2.66 -14.24
C LEU A 57 -1.28 -1.71 -15.19
N SER A 58 -2.17 -2.26 -16.02
CA SER A 58 -2.94 -1.49 -17.00
C SER A 58 -4.28 -0.99 -16.44
N ILE A 59 -4.84 0.03 -17.10
CA ILE A 59 -6.18 0.56 -16.78
C ILE A 59 -7.24 -0.54 -16.92
N ASN A 60 -7.19 -1.32 -18.00
CA ASN A 60 -8.16 -2.38 -18.26
C ASN A 60 -8.12 -3.46 -17.17
N GLU A 61 -6.93 -3.89 -16.75
CA GLU A 61 -6.80 -4.83 -15.62
C GLU A 61 -7.44 -4.26 -14.34
N CYS A 62 -7.16 -2.99 -14.03
CA CYS A 62 -7.74 -2.35 -12.85
C CYS A 62 -9.27 -2.28 -12.89
N LEU A 63 -9.84 -1.93 -14.06
CA LEU A 63 -11.29 -1.83 -14.23
C LEU A 63 -11.98 -3.20 -14.12
N LEU A 64 -11.35 -4.26 -14.63
CA LEU A 64 -11.88 -5.63 -14.53
C LEU A 64 -11.99 -6.14 -13.09
N PHE A 65 -11.24 -5.57 -12.15
CA PHE A 65 -11.36 -5.94 -10.75
C PHE A 65 -12.64 -5.41 -10.10
N GLU A 66 -13.25 -4.34 -10.65
CA GLU A 66 -14.47 -3.73 -10.12
C GLU A 66 -14.35 -3.46 -8.61
N ALA A 67 -13.22 -2.91 -8.18
CA ALA A 67 -12.92 -2.69 -6.77
C ALA A 67 -13.53 -1.37 -6.27
N ASP A 68 -14.19 -1.43 -5.12
CA ASP A 68 -14.73 -0.28 -4.39
C ASP A 68 -13.63 0.45 -3.61
N LEU A 69 -12.62 -0.29 -3.15
CA LEU A 69 -11.51 0.21 -2.35
C LEU A 69 -10.18 -0.29 -2.89
N TRP A 70 -9.25 0.65 -3.09
CA TRP A 70 -7.85 0.33 -3.33
C TRP A 70 -7.06 0.53 -2.04
N THR A 71 -6.37 -0.51 -1.58
CA THR A 71 -5.44 -0.38 -0.45
C THR A 71 -4.01 -0.39 -0.96
N LEU A 72 -3.19 0.53 -0.48
CA LEU A 72 -1.84 0.78 -0.97
C LEU A 72 -0.84 0.77 0.21
N SER A 73 0.19 -0.06 0.13
CA SER A 73 1.36 -0.03 1.05
C SER A 73 2.68 0.08 0.28
N PRO A 74 2.89 1.16 -0.50
CA PRO A 74 4.07 1.29 -1.36
C PRO A 74 5.36 1.29 -0.54
N PRO A 75 6.46 0.72 -1.06
CA PRO A 75 7.73 0.63 -0.33
C PRO A 75 8.31 2.01 0.00
N CYS A 76 8.76 2.20 1.24
CA CYS A 76 9.38 3.44 1.70
C CYS A 76 10.91 3.43 1.54
N GLN A 77 11.42 3.73 0.33
CA GLN A 77 12.86 3.82 0.07
C GLN A 77 13.22 5.00 -0.85
N PRO A 78 14.37 5.64 -0.59
CA PRO A 78 14.42 6.79 0.29
C PRO A 78 13.67 7.99 -0.32
N PHE A 79 12.58 8.43 0.31
CA PHE A 79 12.00 9.74 0.05
C PHE A 79 12.77 10.88 0.75
N THR A 80 13.86 10.54 1.46
CA THR A 80 14.68 11.46 2.23
C THR A 80 15.64 12.25 1.34
N ARG A 81 15.48 13.58 1.39
CA ARG A 81 16.38 14.57 0.82
C ARG A 81 17.65 14.69 1.67
N MET A 82 18.47 13.65 1.72
CA MET A 82 19.82 13.72 2.32
C MET A 82 20.83 12.94 1.48
N GLY A 83 21.56 13.67 0.64
CA GLY A 83 22.82 13.20 0.06
C GLY A 83 22.76 12.89 -1.43
N LYS A 84 23.05 13.93 -2.23
CA LYS A 84 23.39 13.89 -3.67
C LYS A 84 22.21 13.59 -4.60
N GLN A 85 21.85 14.63 -5.37
CA GLN A 85 21.34 14.48 -6.72
C GLN A 85 22.22 13.49 -7.49
N LYS A 86 21.86 12.21 -7.51
CA LYS A 86 22.25 11.32 -8.59
C LYS A 86 21.08 11.28 -9.55
N GLN A 87 21.24 12.06 -10.63
CA GLN A 87 20.56 11.83 -11.88
C GLN A 87 20.67 10.34 -12.20
N GLY A 88 19.55 9.64 -12.21
CA GLY A 88 19.51 8.21 -12.49
C GLY A 88 18.22 7.58 -11.95
N MET A 89 17.28 7.34 -12.88
CA MET A 89 16.03 6.57 -12.75
C MET A 89 15.97 5.66 -11.51
N ASP A 90 15.39 6.15 -10.41
CA ASP A 90 15.00 5.28 -9.32
C ASP A 90 13.66 4.64 -9.67
N THR A 91 13.71 3.40 -10.18
CA THR A 91 12.54 2.58 -10.55
C THR A 91 11.66 2.24 -9.34
N ARG A 92 12.11 2.48 -8.11
CA ARG A 92 11.27 2.23 -6.92
C ARG A 92 10.31 3.39 -6.63
N SER A 93 10.68 4.59 -7.06
CA SER A 93 9.79 5.75 -7.14
C SER A 93 8.86 5.73 -8.37
N SER A 94 9.04 4.81 -9.33
CA SER A 94 8.17 4.74 -10.52
C SER A 94 6.84 4.05 -10.24
N SER A 95 6.81 2.99 -9.43
CA SER A 95 5.57 2.24 -9.20
C SER A 95 4.47 3.07 -8.54
N LEU A 96 4.82 3.93 -7.57
CA LEU A 96 3.86 4.86 -6.97
C LEU A 96 3.40 5.94 -7.96
N ARG A 97 4.27 6.40 -8.88
CA ARG A 97 3.86 7.32 -9.96
C ARG A 97 2.86 6.63 -10.90
N THR A 98 3.09 5.36 -11.24
CA THR A 98 2.15 4.55 -12.01
C THR A 98 0.79 4.48 -11.31
N ILE A 99 0.76 4.26 -10.00
CA ILE A 99 -0.49 4.29 -9.22
C ILE A 99 -1.14 5.66 -9.23
N ILE A 100 -0.39 6.75 -9.05
CA ILE A 100 -0.92 8.13 -9.12
C ILE A 100 -1.56 8.39 -10.49
N ASP A 101 -0.90 7.97 -11.58
CA ASP A 101 -1.44 8.08 -12.93
C ASP A 101 -2.70 7.21 -13.14
N LEU A 102 -2.75 6.01 -12.58
CA LEU A 102 -3.93 5.15 -12.60
C LEU A 102 -5.09 5.78 -11.82
N ILE A 103 -4.84 6.30 -10.61
CA ILE A 103 -5.84 7.02 -9.80
C ILE A 103 -6.43 8.18 -10.60
N ARG A 104 -5.57 8.99 -11.24
CA ARG A 104 -6.00 10.14 -12.05
C ARG A 104 -6.93 9.76 -13.20
N ARG A 105 -6.71 8.59 -13.81
CA ARG A 105 -7.46 8.13 -14.99
C ARG A 105 -8.70 7.33 -14.63
N ILE A 106 -8.64 6.52 -13.58
CA ILE A 106 -9.69 5.57 -13.18
C ILE A 106 -10.62 6.18 -12.15
N LYS A 107 -10.09 7.02 -11.25
CA LYS A 107 -10.80 7.58 -10.09
C LYS A 107 -11.48 6.49 -9.25
N PRO A 108 -10.71 5.55 -8.66
CA PRO A 108 -11.28 4.46 -7.84
C PRO A 108 -12.13 5.01 -6.69
N PRO A 109 -13.26 4.38 -6.33
CA PRO A 109 -14.23 5.01 -5.41
C PRO A 109 -13.64 5.39 -4.04
N ALA A 110 -12.75 4.56 -3.50
CA ALA A 110 -12.03 4.85 -2.26
C ALA A 110 -10.57 4.38 -2.34
N ILE A 111 -9.71 5.07 -1.60
CA ILE A 111 -8.28 4.73 -1.48
C ILE A 111 -7.89 4.77 0.00
N LEU A 112 -7.20 3.74 0.46
CA LEU A 112 -6.53 3.69 1.76
C LEU A 112 -5.03 3.49 1.53
N LEU A 113 -4.21 4.45 1.93
CA LEU A 113 -2.77 4.37 1.79
C LEU A 113 -2.10 4.36 3.17
N GLU A 114 -1.23 3.39 3.37
CA GLU A 114 -0.34 3.31 4.53
C GLU A 114 1.10 3.62 4.09
N ASN A 115 1.80 4.41 4.91
CA ASN A 115 3.21 4.70 4.73
C ASN A 115 3.84 5.13 6.05
N VAL A 116 5.16 5.20 6.07
CA VAL A 116 5.93 5.58 7.26
C VAL A 116 5.90 7.10 7.52
N LYS A 117 6.19 7.48 8.77
CA LYS A 117 6.44 8.88 9.15
C LYS A 117 7.59 9.47 8.33
N GLY A 118 7.39 10.67 7.81
CA GLY A 118 8.30 11.34 6.89
C GLY A 118 7.97 11.13 5.42
N PHE A 119 6.94 10.34 5.10
CA PHE A 119 6.34 10.34 3.77
C PHE A 119 5.67 11.69 3.48
N GLU A 120 5.03 12.28 4.49
CA GLU A 120 4.49 13.62 4.43
C GLU A 120 5.59 14.65 4.09
N GLY A 121 5.36 15.48 3.08
CA GLY A 121 6.34 16.46 2.60
C GLY A 121 7.37 15.92 1.61
N SER A 122 7.31 14.65 1.22
CA SER A 122 8.02 14.13 0.05
C SER A 122 7.40 14.63 -1.27
N ASP A 123 8.14 14.55 -2.38
CA ASP A 123 7.60 14.89 -3.70
C ASP A 123 6.50 13.90 -4.15
N ALA A 124 6.63 12.63 -3.76
CA ALA A 124 5.62 11.61 -4.01
C ALA A 124 4.31 11.92 -3.26
N TRP A 125 4.41 12.36 -2.00
CA TRP A 125 3.27 12.85 -1.23
C TRP A 125 2.59 14.04 -1.91
N ARG A 126 3.36 15.06 -2.32
CA ARG A 126 2.82 16.23 -3.01
C ARG A 126 2.04 15.82 -4.27
N SER A 127 2.67 15.01 -5.13
CA SER A 127 2.05 14.52 -6.37
C SER A 127 0.77 13.71 -6.13
N LEU A 128 0.75 12.88 -5.08
CA LEU A 128 -0.44 12.14 -4.67
C LEU A 128 -1.56 13.09 -4.24
N ILE A 129 -1.28 14.02 -3.31
CA ILE A 129 -2.29 14.94 -2.79
C ILE A 129 -2.84 15.84 -3.90
N GLU A 130 -1.98 16.38 -4.77
CA GLU A 130 -2.40 17.17 -5.93
C GLU A 130 -3.33 16.37 -6.84
N THR A 131 -3.02 15.09 -7.08
CA THR A 131 -3.86 14.21 -7.90
C THR A 131 -5.20 13.93 -7.25
N LEU A 132 -5.22 13.65 -5.94
CA LEU A 132 -6.46 13.39 -5.19
C LEU A 132 -7.35 14.63 -5.16
N VAL A 133 -6.78 15.83 -4.95
CA VAL A 133 -7.52 17.10 -5.03
C VAL A 133 -8.07 17.34 -6.44
N CYS A 134 -7.26 17.13 -7.48
CA CYS A 134 -7.72 17.24 -8.87
C CYS A 134 -8.84 16.24 -9.23
N CYS A 135 -8.93 15.13 -8.50
CA CYS A 135 -9.96 14.11 -8.69
C CYS A 135 -11.15 14.26 -7.73
N ASP A 136 -11.19 15.34 -6.94
CA ASP A 136 -12.29 15.70 -6.03
C ASP A 136 -12.53 14.69 -4.89
N TYR A 137 -11.46 14.10 -4.36
CA TYR A 137 -11.54 13.26 -3.14
C TYR A 137 -11.60 14.11 -1.86
N ASP A 138 -12.40 13.66 -0.88
CA ASP A 138 -12.24 14.10 0.52
C ASP A 138 -11.01 13.40 1.13
N ILE A 139 -10.03 14.17 1.59
CA ILE A 139 -8.74 13.66 2.03
C ILE A 139 -8.61 13.81 3.55
N ARG A 140 -8.39 12.68 4.24
CA ARG A 140 -8.08 12.65 5.67
C ARG A 140 -6.74 11.97 5.91
N VAL A 141 -5.87 12.65 6.66
CA VAL A 141 -4.51 12.19 6.96
C VAL A 141 -4.35 12.06 8.46
N ASN A 142 -3.87 10.91 8.92
CA ASN A 142 -3.60 10.63 10.33
C ASN A 142 -2.21 10.02 10.49
N ILE A 143 -1.45 10.52 11.46
CA ILE A 143 -0.17 9.93 11.86
C ILE A 143 -0.45 9.08 13.10
N VAL A 144 -0.27 7.76 12.98
CA VAL A 144 -0.52 6.79 14.06
C VAL A 144 0.81 6.24 14.54
N GLN A 145 1.03 6.23 15.85
CA GLN A 145 2.24 5.68 16.48
C GLN A 145 1.91 4.41 17.26
N PHE A 146 2.62 3.32 16.96
CA PHE A 146 2.57 2.08 17.75
C PHE A 146 3.70 2.08 18.77
N SER A 147 3.36 2.18 20.05
CA SER A 147 4.31 2.01 21.17
C SER A 147 4.24 0.59 21.71
N ILE A 148 5.36 -0.13 21.68
CA ILE A 148 5.50 -1.47 22.27
C ILE A 148 6.18 -1.32 23.62
N LEU A 149 5.48 -1.69 24.70
CA LEU A 149 6.07 -1.81 26.04
C LEU A 149 6.53 -3.27 26.23
N VAL A 150 7.83 -3.51 26.28
CA VAL A 150 8.40 -4.81 26.63
C VAL A 150 8.75 -4.79 28.11
N LEU A 151 8.03 -5.59 28.92
CA LEU A 151 8.36 -5.81 30.34
C LEU A 151 9.12 -7.13 30.46
N THR A 152 10.33 -7.09 30.99
CA THR A 152 11.06 -8.28 31.42
C THR A 152 11.01 -8.38 32.94
N LEU A 153 10.79 -9.58 33.47
CA LEU A 153 10.97 -9.84 34.90
C LEU A 153 12.47 -10.08 35.14
N SER A 154 13.09 -9.24 35.98
CA SER A 154 14.43 -9.52 36.49
C SER A 154 14.34 -10.70 37.44
N SER A 155 14.86 -11.86 37.04
CA SER A 155 15.10 -12.98 37.95
C SER A 155 16.24 -12.56 38.89
N ASN A 156 15.90 -12.09 40.09
CA ASN A 156 16.83 -12.06 41.22
C ASN A 156 17.08 -13.51 41.64
N ILE A 157 18.14 -14.11 41.11
CA ILE A 157 18.71 -15.34 41.65
C ILE A 157 19.56 -14.90 42.85
N PHE A 158 19.05 -15.14 44.06
CA PHE A 158 19.86 -15.29 45.27
C PHE A 158 20.14 -16.78 45.49
#